data_AF-A0A095VPK1-F1
#
_entry.id   AF-A0A095VPK1-F1
#
_cell.length_a   1.000
_cell.length_b   1.000
_cell.length_c   1.000
_cell.angle_alpha   90.00
_cell.angle_beta   90.00
_cell.angle_gamma   90.00
#
_symmetry.space_group_name_H-M   'P 1'
#
loop_
_entity.id
_entity.type
_entity.pdbx_description
1 polymer ?
#
loop_
_entity_poly.entity_id
_entity_poly.type
_entity_poly.pdbx_seq_one_letter_code
_entity_poly.pdbx_strand_id
1 'polypeptide(L)' 'MRYIACDVATFARDLGALFTAGFSLQAVQPLDLFPHTPHLELLATLSRET' A
#
# COMPACT_ATOMS: atom_id res chain seq x y z
N MET A 1 -2.51 -9.54 -5.41
CA MET A 1 -3.33 -8.32 -5.34
C MET A 1 -2.42 -7.10 -5.45
N ARG A 2 -2.87 -6.05 -6.15
CA ARG A 2 -2.21 -4.73 -6.15
C ARG A 2 -3.14 -3.75 -5.43
N TYR A 3 -2.58 -2.90 -4.59
CA TYR A 3 -3.32 -1.91 -3.81
C TYR A 3 -2.62 -0.55 -3.97
N ILE A 4 -3.38 0.47 -4.33
CA ILE A 4 -2.89 1.84 -4.56
C ILE A 4 -3.56 2.74 -3.55
N ALA A 5 -2.79 3.61 -2.90
CA ALA A 5 -3.30 4.61 -1.96
C ALA A 5 -2.51 5.92 -2.04
N CYS A 6 -3.20 7.03 -1.83
CA CYS A 6 -2.65 8.38 -1.86
C CYS A 6 -2.37 8.98 -0.46
N ASP A 7 -2.73 8.26 0.61
CA ASP A 7 -2.50 8.67 2.00
C ASP A 7 -1.83 7.55 2.79
N VAL A 8 -0.74 7.89 3.48
CA VAL A 8 0.13 6.92 4.17
C VAL A 8 -0.57 6.31 5.38
N ALA A 9 -1.38 7.10 6.10
CA ALA A 9 -2.00 6.66 7.35
C ALA A 9 -3.11 5.63 7.08
N THR A 10 -3.98 5.91 6.11
CA THR A 10 -5.03 4.98 5.66
C THR A 10 -4.45 3.74 5.00
N PHE A 11 -3.39 3.88 4.20
CA PHE A 11 -2.67 2.74 3.63
C PHE A 11 -2.15 1.78 4.71
N ALA A 12 -1.51 2.30 5.76
CA ALA A 12 -0.97 1.48 6.85
C ALA A 12 -2.09 0.76 7.64
N ARG A 13 -3.20 1.47 7.91
CA ARG A 13 -4.39 0.88 8.56
C ARG A 13 -4.97 -0.26 7.73
N ASP A 14 -5.14 -0.03 6.43
CA ASP A 14 -5.75 -1.00 5.52
C ASP A 14 -4.84 -2.24 5.33
N LEU A 15 -3.51 -2.06 5.30
CA LEU A 15 -2.57 -3.17 5.34
C LEU A 15 -2.74 -4.05 6.58
N GLY A 16 -2.97 -3.46 7.76
CA GLY A 16 -3.24 -4.24 8.98
C GLY A 16 -4.49 -5.12 8.86
N ALA A 17 -5.55 -4.61 8.24
CA ALA A 17 -6.76 -5.40 7.97
C ALA A 17 -6.48 -6.52 6.95
N LEU A 18 -5.70 -6.24 5.90
CA LEU A 18 -5.31 -7.23 4.90
C LEU A 18 -4.42 -8.33 5.50
N PHE A 19 -3.51 -7.99 6.41
CA PHE A 19 -2.70 -8.98 7.12
C PHE A 19 -3.56 -9.89 7.98
N THR A 20 -4.54 -9.33 8.69
CA THR A 20 -5.51 -10.11 9.47
C THR A 20 -6.36 -11.05 8.57
N ALA A 21 -6.60 -10.64 7.31
CA ALA A 21 -7.28 -11.45 6.31
C ALA A 21 -6.37 -12.48 5.59
N GLY A 22 -5.13 -12.67 6.07
CA GLY A 22 -4.19 -13.67 5.55
C GLY A 22 -3.41 -13.24 4.31
N PHE A 23 -3.38 -11.94 3.97
CA PHE A 23 -2.49 -11.44 2.93
C PHE A 23 -1.11 -11.13 3.51
N SER A 24 -0.08 -11.33 2.69
CA SER A 24 1.31 -10.98 2.98
C SER A 24 1.78 -9.88 2.04
N LEU A 25 2.44 -8.86 2.60
CA LEU A 25 3.04 -7.78 1.82
C LEU A 25 4.33 -8.28 1.14
N GLN A 26 4.41 -8.12 -0.17
CA GLN A 26 5.56 -8.52 -0.98
C GLN A 26 6.47 -7.33 -1.29
N ALA A 27 5.87 -6.19 -1.67
CA ALA A 27 6.61 -4.97 -2.00
C ALA A 27 5.73 -3.74 -1.84
N VAL A 28 6.36 -2.61 -1.56
CA VAL A 28 5.75 -1.27 -1.63
C VAL A 28 6.63 -0.38 -2.49
N GLN A 29 6.04 0.25 -3.50
CA GLN A 29 6.68 1.25 -4.34
C GLN A 29 6.03 2.61 -4.06
N PRO A 30 6.75 3.55 -3.43
CA PRO A 30 6.36 4.96 -3.40
C PRO A 30 6.50 5.58 -4.78
N LEU A 31 5.55 6.44 -5.16
CA LEU A 31 5.49 7.12 -6.44
C LEU A 31 5.27 8.62 -6.18
N ASP A 32 6.27 9.43 -6.56
CA ASP A 32 6.12 10.89 -6.59
C ASP A 32 5.47 11.30 -7.92
N LEU A 33 4.14 11.35 -7.93
CA LEU A 33 3.37 11.81 -9.08
C LEU A 33 3.13 13.33 -9.07
N PHE A 34 3.41 14.00 -7.95
CA PHE A 34 3.16 15.42 -7.75
C PHE A 34 4.40 16.08 -7.13
N PRO A 35 5.46 16.30 -7.93
CA PRO A 35 6.69 16.91 -7.43
C PRO A 35 6.44 18.24 -6.75
N HIS A 36 7.20 18.52 -5.70
CA HIS A 36 7.08 19.73 -4.88
C HIS A 36 5.77 19.87 -4.08
N THR A 37 5.03 18.78 -3.92
CA THR A 37 3.89 18.70 -3.00
C THR A 37 4.18 17.66 -1.91
N PRO A 38 3.46 17.68 -0.77
CA PRO A 38 3.59 16.63 0.24
C PRO A 38 2.86 15.33 -0.16
N HIS A 39 2.20 15.30 -1.33
CA HIS A 39 1.40 14.16 -1.77
C HIS A 39 2.31 12.98 -2.15
N LEU A 40 1.91 11.77 -1.76
CA LEU A 40 2.65 10.56 -2.07
C LEU A 40 1.69 9.43 -2.45
N GLU A 41 1.90 8.85 -3.63
CA GLU A 41 1.19 7.64 -4.03
C GLU A 41 1.97 6.40 -3.62
N LEU A 42 1.27 5.37 -3.16
CA LEU A 42 1.86 4.12 -2.70
C LEU A 42 1.24 2.96 -3.46
N LEU A 43 2.07 2.14 -4.10
CA LEU A 43 1.67 0.88 -4.71
C LEU A 43 2.17 -0.30 -3.88
N ALA A 44 1.25 -1.00 -3.21
CA ALA A 44 1.52 -2.27 -2.56
C ALA A 44 1.26 -3.46 -3.49
N THR A 45 2.09 -4.48 -3.31
CA THR A 45 1.93 -5.81 -3.88
C THR A 45 1.70 -6.77 -2.75
N LEU A 46 0.56 -7.46 -2.76
CA LEU A 46 0.24 -8.47 -1.76
C LEU A 46 0.03 -9.82 -2.43
N SER A 47 0.47 -10.88 -1.75
CA SER A 47 0.12 -12.26 -2.07
C SER A 47 -0.72 -12.84 -0.94
N ARG A 48 -1.41 -13.93 -1.23
CA ARG A 48 -2.02 -14.78 -0.22
C ARG A 48 -1.72 -16.21 -0.64
N GLU A 49 -0.96 -16.91 0.18
CA GLU A 49 -0.73 -18.33 -0.02
C GLU A 49 -2.02 -19.07 0.33
N THR A 50 -2.39 -20.04 -0.51
CA THR A 50 -3.60 -20.84 -0.35
C THR A 50 -3.23 -22.15 0.33
#